data_AF-A0A7J9QUD2-F1
#
_entry.id   AF-A0A7J9QUD2-F1
#
_cell.length_a   1.000
_cell.length_b   1.000
_cell.length_c   1.000
_cell.angle_alpha   90.00
_cell.angle_beta   90.00
_cell.angle_gamma   90.00
#
_symmetry.space_group_name_H-M   'P 1'
#
loop_
_entity.id
_entity.type
_entity.pdbx_description
1 polymer ?
#
loop_
_entity_poly.entity_id
_entity_poly.type
_entity_poly.pdbx_seq_one_letter_code
_entity_poly.pdbx_strand_id
1 'polypeptide(L)'
;VTPILNTGDDTWAPSGADFYNGDKIPQWSGKYFVATLRGNHLHMIDFDLQNNKVLDHQKLFDGEFGRLRDVATSPDGYLYVLTSNEDGRGAPIVNDDRILKIIPISEIKNFEQCIAAGNPIMESFPRQCRADDQTFVEEIEVQKIPDWVKNIFIWYGQDKVSEDELLNAIKFLVQQEIIKLD
;
A
#
# COMPACT_ATOMS: atom_id res chain seq x y z
N VAL A 1 -15.55 16.55 38.05
CA VAL A 1 -15.87 16.27 36.63
C VAL A 1 -15.37 14.86 36.34
N THR A 2 -16.22 13.98 35.81
CA THR A 2 -15.80 12.63 35.41
C THR A 2 -14.97 12.71 34.13
N PRO A 3 -13.81 12.04 34.02
CA PRO A 3 -13.02 12.06 32.80
C PRO A 3 -13.78 11.39 31.64
N ILE A 4 -13.61 11.92 30.43
CA ILE A 4 -14.20 11.35 29.20
C ILE A 4 -13.55 10.01 28.80
N LEU A 5 -12.30 9.78 29.21
CA LEU A 5 -11.55 8.53 29.06
C LEU A 5 -10.54 8.41 30.19
N ASN A 6 -10.38 7.21 30.74
CA ASN A 6 -9.35 6.88 31.73
C ASN A 6 -8.87 5.45 31.50
N THR A 7 -7.70 5.12 32.04
CA THR A 7 -7.05 3.83 31.81
C THR A 7 -7.65 2.67 32.62
N GLY A 8 -8.64 2.93 33.49
CA GLY A 8 -9.19 1.94 34.40
C GLY A 8 -8.12 1.40 35.36
N ASP A 9 -8.16 0.09 35.61
CA ASP A 9 -7.20 -0.62 36.46
C ASP A 9 -5.86 -0.91 35.76
N ASP A 10 -5.80 -0.70 34.43
CA ASP A 10 -4.59 -0.88 33.65
C ASP A 10 -3.64 0.30 33.80
N THR A 11 -2.36 0.02 34.03
CA THR A 11 -1.32 1.06 34.04
C THR A 11 -0.71 1.22 32.65
N TRP A 12 -1.12 2.25 31.91
CA TRP A 12 -0.51 2.56 30.61
C TRP A 12 0.81 3.32 30.78
N ALA A 13 0.93 4.18 31.79
CA ALA A 13 2.00 5.17 31.91
C ALA A 13 2.15 6.00 30.60
N PRO A 14 1.13 6.82 30.26
CA PRO A 14 1.18 7.67 29.07
C PRO A 14 2.32 8.69 29.19
N SER A 15 2.92 9.04 28.05
CA SER A 15 4.05 9.96 27.97
C SER A 15 3.74 11.06 26.94
N GLY A 16 4.47 11.14 25.82
CA GLY A 16 4.22 12.10 24.76
C GLY A 16 2.97 11.78 23.96
N ALA A 17 2.37 12.82 23.38
CA ALA A 17 1.12 12.72 22.65
C ALA A 17 0.97 13.85 21.63
N ASP A 18 0.27 13.58 20.53
CA ASP A 18 0.06 14.54 19.44
C ASP A 18 -1.27 14.28 18.70
N PHE A 19 -1.85 15.34 18.14
CA PHE A 19 -2.93 15.23 17.17
C PHE A 19 -2.35 15.06 15.78
N TYR A 20 -2.73 14.00 15.08
CA TYR A 20 -2.23 13.80 13.73
C TYR A 20 -2.79 14.86 12.77
N ASN A 21 -1.89 15.66 12.21
CA ASN A 21 -2.19 16.76 11.28
C ASN A 21 -1.53 16.58 9.91
N GLY A 22 -1.03 15.36 9.62
CA GLY A 22 -0.40 15.02 8.35
C GLY A 22 -1.41 14.61 7.27
N ASP A 23 -0.91 14.47 6.04
CA ASP A 23 -1.71 14.15 4.85
C ASP A 23 -1.46 12.72 4.31
N LYS A 24 -0.46 12.00 4.83
CA LYS A 24 -0.05 10.67 4.31
C LYS A 24 -0.89 9.51 4.82
N ILE A 25 -1.59 9.68 5.94
CA ILE A 25 -2.49 8.68 6.51
C ILE A 25 -3.86 9.36 6.73
N PRO A 26 -4.64 9.63 5.67
CA PRO A 26 -5.84 10.47 5.76
C PRO A 26 -6.88 10.00 6.78
N GLN A 27 -7.00 8.68 6.95
CA GLN A 27 -7.90 8.08 7.93
C GLN A 27 -7.54 8.40 9.40
N TRP A 28 -6.35 8.94 9.66
CA TRP A 28 -5.91 9.36 10.99
C TRP A 28 -6.05 10.86 11.23
N SER A 29 -6.49 11.64 10.24
CA SER A 29 -6.61 13.10 10.36
C SER A 29 -7.45 13.50 11.58
N GLY A 30 -6.86 14.32 12.47
CA GLY A 30 -7.50 14.81 13.69
C GLY A 30 -7.58 13.80 14.84
N LYS A 31 -7.11 12.55 14.66
CA LYS A 31 -7.03 11.58 15.77
C LYS A 31 -5.88 11.92 16.70
N TYR A 32 -6.05 11.60 17.97
CA TYR A 32 -5.08 11.84 19.02
C TYR A 32 -4.28 10.58 19.34
N PHE A 33 -2.96 10.69 19.35
CA PHE A 33 -2.05 9.58 19.59
C PHE A 33 -1.29 9.80 20.89
N VAL A 34 -1.17 8.74 21.70
CA VAL A 34 -0.49 8.77 23.00
C VAL A 34 0.51 7.62 23.06
N ALA A 35 1.79 7.93 23.22
CA ALA A 35 2.82 6.94 23.47
C ALA A 35 2.71 6.42 24.91
N THR A 36 2.78 5.10 25.10
CA THR A 36 2.68 4.48 26.43
C THR A 36 3.95 3.72 26.82
N LEU A 37 4.44 3.97 28.03
CA LEU A 37 5.68 3.40 28.53
C LEU A 37 5.47 2.01 29.14
N ARG A 38 4.58 1.85 30.11
CA ARG A 38 4.30 0.55 30.72
C ARG A 38 3.27 -0.24 29.91
N GLY A 39 2.40 0.47 29.20
CA GLY A 39 1.39 -0.10 28.33
C GLY A 39 1.94 -0.72 27.06
N ASN A 40 3.18 -0.41 26.66
CA ASN A 40 3.86 -0.93 25.46
C ASN A 40 3.05 -0.85 24.15
N HIS A 41 2.24 0.20 23.99
CA HIS A 41 1.44 0.42 22.78
C HIS A 41 1.36 1.91 22.44
N LEU A 42 1.03 2.22 21.19
CA LEU A 42 0.62 3.55 20.78
C LEU A 42 -0.92 3.62 20.88
N HIS A 43 -1.46 4.46 21.74
CA HIS A 43 -2.90 4.57 21.91
C HIS A 43 -3.45 5.60 20.92
N MET A 44 -4.39 5.22 20.07
CA MET A 44 -5.09 6.12 19.14
C MET A 44 -6.49 6.38 19.66
N ILE A 45 -6.89 7.65 19.71
CA ILE A 45 -8.20 8.10 20.21
C ILE A 45 -8.86 8.98 19.15
N ASP A 46 -10.12 8.70 18.87
CA ASP A 46 -11.00 9.53 18.05
C ASP A 46 -11.96 10.31 18.95
N PHE A 47 -11.93 11.64 18.84
CA PHE A 47 -12.73 12.53 19.67
C PHE A 47 -13.81 13.22 18.84
N ASP A 48 -15.01 13.25 19.40
CA ASP A 48 -15.99 14.29 19.09
C ASP A 48 -15.77 15.46 20.06
N LEU A 49 -14.94 16.40 19.63
CA LEU A 49 -14.60 17.60 20.42
C LEU A 49 -15.79 18.54 20.60
N GLN A 50 -16.82 18.48 19.74
CA GLN A 50 -18.00 19.33 19.86
C GLN A 50 -18.91 18.83 20.98
N ASN A 51 -19.10 17.51 21.07
CA ASN A 51 -19.94 16.88 22.07
C ASN A 51 -19.18 16.39 23.31
N ASN A 52 -17.86 16.63 23.39
CA ASN A 52 -16.97 16.16 24.46
C ASN A 52 -17.07 14.64 24.68
N LYS A 53 -16.98 13.86 23.60
CA LYS A 53 -17.07 12.39 23.66
C LYS A 53 -15.89 11.73 22.97
N VAL A 54 -15.56 10.53 23.42
CA VAL A 54 -14.72 9.60 22.66
C VAL A 54 -15.62 8.83 21.71
N LEU A 55 -15.32 8.88 20.41
CA LEU A 55 -16.03 8.12 19.39
C LEU A 55 -15.50 6.68 19.34
N ASP A 56 -14.18 6.55 19.37
CA ASP A 56 -13.47 5.27 19.33
C ASP A 56 -12.06 5.43 19.92
N HIS A 57 -11.46 4.34 20.38
CA HIS A 57 -10.06 4.32 20.77
C HIS A 57 -9.49 2.89 20.72
N GLN A 58 -8.22 2.76 20.34
CA GLN A 58 -7.58 1.46 20.13
C GLN A 58 -6.10 1.48 20.49
N LYS A 59 -5.58 0.30 20.83
CA LYS A 59 -4.14 0.06 21.01
C LYS A 59 -3.54 -0.34 19.67
N LEU A 60 -2.53 0.41 19.22
CA LEU A 60 -1.72 0.10 18.05
C LEU A 60 -0.37 -0.45 18.49
N PHE A 61 0.17 -1.42 17.74
CA PHE A 61 1.51 -1.99 17.95
C PHE A 61 1.72 -2.56 19.37
N ASP A 62 0.68 -3.18 19.94
CA ASP A 62 0.67 -3.64 21.33
C ASP A 62 1.74 -4.72 21.58
N GLY A 63 2.74 -4.37 22.39
CA GLY A 63 3.89 -5.22 22.72
C GLY A 63 4.96 -5.32 21.65
N GLU A 64 4.77 -4.74 20.46
CA GLU A 64 5.65 -4.97 19.30
C GLU A 64 6.99 -4.25 19.43
N PHE A 65 6.98 -3.01 19.90
CA PHE A 65 8.19 -2.16 19.99
C PHE A 65 8.65 -1.91 21.43
N GLY A 66 7.95 -2.48 22.41
CA GLY A 66 8.19 -2.23 23.83
C GLY A 66 7.69 -0.84 24.26
N ARG A 67 8.49 -0.15 25.06
CA ARG A 67 8.14 1.10 25.72
C ARG A 67 8.17 2.25 24.71
N LEU A 68 7.09 3.02 24.60
CA LEU A 68 7.02 4.18 23.72
C LEU A 68 7.01 5.46 24.54
N ARG A 69 7.89 6.42 24.20
CA ARG A 69 8.12 7.64 24.98
C ARG A 69 7.44 8.86 24.39
N ASP A 70 7.49 9.02 23.07
CA ASP A 70 6.97 10.22 22.42
C ASP A 70 6.40 9.88 21.06
N VAL A 71 5.51 10.74 20.59
CA VAL A 71 4.88 10.66 19.27
C VAL A 71 4.73 12.07 18.71
N ALA A 72 5.07 12.25 17.43
CA ALA A 72 4.97 13.54 16.77
C ALA A 72 4.66 13.39 15.27
N THR A 73 3.81 14.28 14.77
CA THR A 73 3.60 14.44 13.33
C THR A 73 4.73 15.27 12.75
N SER A 74 5.41 14.72 11.73
CA SER A 74 6.52 15.38 11.06
C SER A 74 6.03 16.23 9.88
N PRO A 75 6.78 17.26 9.44
CA PRO A 75 6.47 18.04 8.25
C PRO A 75 6.35 17.24 6.94
N ASP A 76 6.90 16.02 6.88
CA ASP A 76 6.73 15.09 5.75
C ASP A 76 5.34 14.42 5.71
N GLY A 77 4.48 14.74 6.68
CA GLY A 77 3.10 14.28 6.76
C GLY A 77 2.91 12.91 7.40
N TYR A 78 3.97 12.28 7.92
CA TYR A 78 3.89 10.99 8.62
C TYR A 78 3.94 11.16 10.14
N LEU A 79 3.48 10.14 10.86
CA LEU A 79 3.58 10.06 12.32
C LEU A 79 4.86 9.30 12.70
N TYR A 80 5.63 9.85 13.63
CA TYR A 80 6.85 9.25 14.17
C TYR A 80 6.70 8.94 15.65
N VAL A 81 7.34 7.86 16.10
CA VAL A 81 7.27 7.37 17.48
C VAL A 81 8.66 7.06 18.01
N LEU A 82 8.97 7.49 19.24
CA LEU A 82 10.24 7.20 19.92
C LEU A 82 10.09 6.01 20.89
N THR A 83 10.96 5.01 20.79
CA THR A 83 11.06 3.94 21.80
C THR A 83 11.87 4.39 23.02
N SER A 84 11.68 3.73 24.17
CA SER A 84 12.45 4.00 25.39
C SER A 84 12.69 2.74 26.22
N ASN A 85 13.23 1.72 25.58
CA ASN A 85 13.55 0.41 26.14
C ASN A 85 14.83 0.44 27.00
N GLU A 86 15.76 1.36 26.71
CA GLU A 86 17.03 1.48 27.45
C GLU A 86 16.91 2.29 28.76
N ASP A 87 15.70 2.72 29.15
CA ASP A 87 15.47 3.58 30.32
C ASP A 87 15.56 2.87 31.69
N GLY A 88 16.11 1.65 31.71
CA GLY A 88 16.26 0.78 32.89
C GLY A 88 14.98 0.06 33.31
N ARG A 89 13.86 0.24 32.61
CA ARG A 89 12.57 -0.44 32.87
C ARG A 89 12.09 -1.30 31.70
N GLY A 90 12.82 -1.31 30.58
CA GLY A 90 12.53 -2.13 29.41
C GLY A 90 13.40 -3.38 29.32
N ALA A 91 13.18 -4.14 28.25
CA ALA A 91 14.03 -5.24 27.81
C ALA A 91 14.60 -4.87 26.43
N PRO A 92 15.67 -4.05 26.37
CA PRO A 92 16.18 -3.53 25.11
C PRO A 92 16.73 -4.64 24.22
N ILE A 93 16.52 -4.49 22.92
CA ILE A 93 17.14 -5.33 21.89
C ILE A 93 18.33 -4.58 21.25
N VAL A 94 19.08 -5.30 20.41
CA VAL A 94 20.16 -4.68 19.62
C VAL A 94 19.58 -3.54 18.78
N ASN A 95 20.21 -2.35 18.87
CA ASN A 95 19.83 -1.11 18.20
C ASN A 95 18.60 -0.38 18.78
N ASP A 96 18.16 -0.69 20.00
CA ASP A 96 17.34 0.27 20.76
C ASP A 96 18.22 1.43 21.26
N ASP A 97 17.68 2.63 21.51
CA ASP A 97 16.32 3.08 21.17
C ASP A 97 16.20 3.57 19.71
N ARG A 98 14.96 3.58 19.20
CA ARG A 98 14.63 3.83 17.79
C ARG A 98 13.62 4.95 17.63
N ILE A 99 13.71 5.66 16.51
CA ILE A 99 12.65 6.51 15.98
C ILE A 99 11.97 5.75 14.84
N LEU A 100 10.70 5.42 15.03
CA LEU A 100 9.88 4.66 14.09
C LEU A 100 9.06 5.62 13.23
N LYS A 101 9.02 5.39 11.92
CA LYS A 101 8.14 6.08 10.99
C LYS A 101 6.96 5.18 10.65
N ILE A 102 5.73 5.65 10.88
CA ILE A 102 4.55 4.90 10.48
C ILE A 102 4.17 5.27 9.06
N ILE A 103 4.03 4.26 8.20
CA ILE A 103 3.61 4.40 6.81
C ILE A 103 2.33 3.60 6.56
N PRO A 104 1.43 4.06 5.68
CA PRO A 104 0.31 3.25 5.25
C PRO A 104 0.85 2.06 4.43
N ILE A 105 0.28 0.88 4.67
CA ILE A 105 0.46 -0.23 3.76
C ILE A 105 -0.37 0.10 2.51
N SER A 106 0.28 0.51 1.43
CA SER A 106 -0.41 0.66 0.15
C SER A 106 -0.72 -0.73 -0.36
N GLU A 107 -1.98 -1.14 -0.26
CA GLU A 107 -2.48 -2.29 -1.00
C GLU A 107 -2.29 -1.99 -2.49
N ILE A 108 -1.47 -2.79 -3.16
CA ILE A 108 -1.31 -2.72 -4.61
C ILE A 108 -2.62 -3.25 -5.19
N LYS A 109 -3.36 -2.41 -5.91
CA LYS A 109 -4.70 -2.76 -6.42
C LYS A 109 -4.71 -3.15 -7.89
N ASN A 110 -3.69 -2.76 -8.63
CA ASN A 110 -3.62 -2.97 -10.07
C ASN A 110 -2.17 -3.05 -10.56
N PHE A 111 -2.03 -3.39 -11.83
CA PHE A 111 -0.75 -3.58 -12.51
C PHE A 111 0.13 -2.31 -12.45
N GLU A 112 -0.44 -1.14 -12.71
CA GLU A 112 0.30 0.13 -12.66
C GLU A 112 0.89 0.42 -11.27
N GLN A 113 0.10 0.20 -10.21
CA GLN A 113 0.57 0.35 -8.84
C GLN A 113 1.65 -0.68 -8.48
N CYS A 114 1.54 -1.90 -9.02
CA CYS A 114 2.54 -2.94 -8.81
C CYS A 114 3.91 -2.52 -9.35
N ILE A 115 3.94 -1.98 -10.57
CA ILE A 115 5.19 -1.49 -11.19
C ILE A 115 5.69 -0.23 -10.49
N ALA A 116 4.80 0.71 -10.14
CA ALA A 116 5.18 1.94 -9.42
C ALA A 116 5.81 1.65 -8.05
N ALA A 117 5.45 0.53 -7.42
CA ALA A 117 6.07 0.04 -6.20
C ALA A 117 7.43 -0.66 -6.40
N GLY A 118 7.93 -0.75 -7.65
CA GLY A 118 9.24 -1.31 -7.99
C GLY A 118 9.26 -2.83 -8.17
N ASN A 119 8.11 -3.48 -8.26
CA ASN A 119 8.02 -4.93 -8.45
C ASN A 119 8.37 -5.34 -9.90
N PRO A 120 8.89 -6.56 -10.12
CA PRO A 120 9.33 -7.01 -11.44
C PRO A 120 8.15 -7.27 -12.39
N ILE A 121 8.36 -6.94 -13.66
CA ILE A 121 7.46 -7.32 -14.76
C ILE A 121 7.88 -8.69 -15.28
N MET A 122 6.92 -9.60 -15.42
CA MET A 122 7.13 -10.95 -15.95
C MET A 122 7.06 -10.95 -17.47
N GLU A 123 7.93 -11.74 -18.11
CA GLU A 123 7.91 -11.97 -19.57
C GLU A 123 6.67 -12.78 -19.99
N SER A 124 5.55 -12.07 -20.16
CA SER A 124 4.23 -12.63 -20.49
C SER A 124 3.39 -11.60 -21.26
N PHE A 125 2.39 -12.08 -22.01
CA PHE A 125 1.39 -11.24 -22.66
C PHE A 125 -0.03 -11.71 -22.29
N PRO A 126 -0.90 -10.85 -21.73
CA PRO A 126 -0.61 -9.49 -21.23
C PRO A 126 0.51 -9.45 -20.20
N ARG A 127 1.17 -8.29 -20.02
CA ARG A 127 2.24 -8.16 -19.04
C ARG A 127 1.70 -8.41 -17.64
N GLN A 128 2.51 -9.00 -16.78
CA GLN A 128 2.14 -9.33 -15.40
C GLN A 128 3.17 -8.76 -14.43
N CYS A 129 2.70 -8.32 -13.27
CA CYS A 129 3.54 -7.83 -12.18
C CYS A 129 3.15 -8.56 -10.89
N ARG A 130 4.13 -8.99 -10.11
CA ARG A 130 3.89 -9.72 -8.86
C ARG A 130 4.36 -8.90 -7.66
N ALA A 131 3.47 -8.67 -6.71
CA ALA A 131 3.79 -8.10 -5.41
C ALA A 131 3.33 -9.08 -4.33
N ASP A 132 4.26 -9.49 -3.46
CA ASP A 132 4.06 -10.56 -2.48
C ASP A 132 3.45 -11.83 -3.14
N ASP A 133 2.26 -12.23 -2.70
CA ASP A 133 1.51 -13.39 -3.20
C ASP A 133 0.42 -13.04 -4.22
N GLN A 134 0.35 -11.78 -4.66
CA GLN A 134 -0.63 -11.32 -5.65
C GLN A 134 0.01 -11.07 -7.01
N THR A 135 -0.69 -11.46 -8.07
CA THR A 135 -0.30 -11.19 -9.46
C THR A 135 -1.33 -10.27 -10.10
N PHE A 136 -0.84 -9.16 -10.65
CA PHE A 136 -1.62 -8.16 -11.34
C PHE A 136 -1.34 -8.27 -12.83
N VAL A 137 -2.40 -8.32 -13.64
CA VAL A 137 -2.32 -8.44 -15.09
C VAL A 137 -2.66 -7.09 -15.70
N GLU A 138 -1.90 -6.66 -16.70
CA GLU A 138 -2.19 -5.48 -17.50
C GLU A 138 -3.57 -5.59 -18.16
N GLU A 139 -4.41 -4.57 -17.99
CA GLU A 139 -5.68 -4.48 -18.70
C GLU A 139 -5.43 -4.05 -20.15
N ILE A 140 -5.53 -5.01 -21.07
CA ILE A 140 -5.40 -4.74 -22.50
C ILE A 140 -6.79 -4.73 -23.14
N GLU A 141 -7.13 -3.62 -23.80
CA GLU A 141 -8.30 -3.55 -24.66
C GLU A 141 -7.99 -4.31 -25.96
N VAL A 142 -8.36 -5.59 -26.01
CA VAL A 142 -8.12 -6.42 -27.18
C VAL A 142 -9.06 -5.98 -28.31
N GLN A 143 -8.53 -5.25 -29.28
CA GLN A 143 -9.25 -4.93 -30.50
C GLN A 143 -9.54 -6.24 -31.26
N LYS A 144 -10.83 -6.55 -31.46
CA LYS A 144 -11.25 -7.79 -32.11
C LYS A 144 -10.74 -7.81 -33.56
N ILE A 145 -9.76 -8.67 -33.84
CA ILE A 145 -9.28 -8.90 -35.20
C ILE A 145 -10.49 -9.32 -36.07
N PRO A 146 -10.81 -8.58 -37.14
CA PRO A 146 -11.92 -8.94 -38.03
C PRO A 146 -11.76 -10.36 -38.56
N ASP A 147 -12.86 -11.10 -38.67
CA ASP A 147 -12.79 -12.52 -39.04
C ASP A 147 -12.20 -12.73 -40.44
N TRP A 148 -12.33 -11.75 -41.35
CA TRP A 148 -11.70 -11.81 -42.67
C TRP A 148 -10.17 -11.81 -42.61
N VAL A 149 -9.57 -11.19 -41.60
CA VAL A 149 -8.11 -11.19 -41.38
C VAL A 149 -7.65 -12.57 -40.89
N LYS A 150 -8.45 -13.24 -40.04
CA LYS A 150 -8.16 -14.60 -39.56
C LYS A 150 -8.15 -15.63 -40.70
N ASN A 151 -8.97 -15.42 -41.72
CA ASN A 151 -9.05 -16.31 -42.88
C ASN A 151 -7.71 -16.47 -43.62
N ILE A 152 -6.88 -15.43 -43.63
CA ILE A 152 -5.55 -15.46 -44.29
C ILE A 152 -4.68 -16.56 -43.65
N PHE A 153 -4.68 -16.66 -42.33
CA PHE A 153 -3.93 -17.70 -41.60
C PHE A 153 -4.54 -19.09 -41.77
N ILE A 154 -5.88 -19.19 -41.88
CA ILE A 154 -6.57 -20.45 -42.16
C ILE A 154 -6.21 -20.96 -43.56
N TRP A 155 -6.18 -20.07 -44.57
CA TRP A 155 -5.80 -20.44 -45.93
C TRP A 155 -4.35 -20.90 -46.01
N TYR A 156 -3.45 -20.27 -45.26
CA TYR A 156 -2.06 -20.72 -45.16
C TYR A 156 -1.96 -22.12 -44.54
N GLY A 157 -2.65 -22.36 -43.43
CA GLY A 157 -2.71 -23.70 -42.80
C GLY A 157 -3.44 -24.78 -43.63
N GLN A 158 -4.09 -24.39 -44.72
CA GLN A 158 -4.73 -25.29 -45.70
C GLN A 158 -3.95 -25.40 -47.01
N ASP A 159 -2.72 -24.87 -47.07
CA ASP A 159 -1.87 -24.83 -48.27
C ASP A 159 -2.54 -24.14 -49.47
N LYS A 160 -3.51 -23.25 -49.23
CA LYS A 160 -4.23 -22.50 -50.28
C LYS A 160 -3.51 -21.22 -50.69
N VAL A 161 -2.60 -20.74 -49.85
CA VAL A 161 -1.72 -19.59 -50.11
C VAL A 161 -0.30 -19.96 -49.72
N SER A 162 0.66 -19.46 -50.48
CA SER A 162 2.09 -19.63 -50.21
C SER A 162 2.58 -18.74 -49.06
N GLU A 163 3.77 -19.05 -48.53
CA GLU A 163 4.43 -18.22 -47.52
C GLU A 163 4.68 -16.78 -48.01
N ASP A 164 5.04 -16.60 -49.28
CA ASP A 164 5.22 -15.28 -49.90
C ASP A 164 3.92 -14.48 -49.96
N GLU A 165 2.80 -15.13 -50.30
CA GLU A 165 1.47 -14.50 -50.32
C GLU A 165 1.00 -14.12 -48.91
N LEU A 166 1.26 -14.97 -47.91
CA LEU A 166 1.01 -14.67 -46.50
C LEU A 166 1.83 -13.44 -46.07
N LEU A 167 3.13 -13.42 -46.37
CA LEU A 167 4.04 -12.34 -46.00
C LEU A 167 3.60 -11.01 -46.64
N ASN A 168 3.21 -11.03 -47.91
CA ASN A 168 2.71 -9.85 -48.61
C ASN A 168 1.37 -9.37 -48.03
N ALA A 169 0.47 -10.28 -47.66
CA ALA A 169 -0.78 -9.95 -46.99
C ALA A 169 -0.52 -9.29 -45.62
N ILE A 170 0.36 -9.85 -44.80
CA ILE A 170 0.71 -9.25 -43.49
C ILE A 170 1.34 -7.87 -43.68
N LYS A 171 2.27 -7.71 -44.63
CA LYS A 171 2.86 -6.39 -44.95
C LYS A 171 1.80 -5.37 -45.32
N PHE A 172 0.82 -5.74 -46.14
CA PHE A 172 -0.29 -4.87 -46.50
C PHE A 172 -1.13 -4.47 -45.28
N LEU A 173 -1.46 -5.42 -44.39
CA LEU A 173 -2.25 -5.15 -43.18
C LEU A 173 -1.53 -4.17 -42.23
N VAL A 174 -0.21 -4.28 -42.10
CA VAL A 174 0.59 -3.34 -41.31
C VAL A 174 0.65 -1.97 -41.99
N GLN A 175 0.91 -1.92 -43.30
CA GLN A 175 0.98 -0.66 -44.07
C GLN A 175 -0.34 0.12 -44.08
N GLN A 176 -1.48 -0.58 -44.02
CA GLN A 176 -2.81 0.04 -43.97
C GLN A 176 -3.30 0.30 -42.53
N GLU A 177 -2.44 0.10 -41.53
CA GLU A 177 -2.77 0.26 -40.10
C GLU A 177 -3.96 -0.59 -39.63
N ILE A 178 -4.25 -1.69 -40.33
CA ILE A 178 -5.30 -2.66 -39.97
C ILE A 178 -4.83 -3.54 -38.80
N ILE A 179 -3.53 -3.84 -38.75
CA ILE A 179 -2.85 -4.47 -37.62
C ILE A 179 -1.72 -3.55 -37.19
N LYS A 180 -1.54 -3.39 -35.88
CA LYS A 180 -0.37 -2.72 -35.28
C LYS A 180 0.54 -3.78 -34.67
N LEU A 181 1.85 -3.63 -34.89
CA LEU A 181 2.87 -4.40 -34.21
C LEU A 181 3.50 -3.44 -33.19
N ASP A 182 3.42 -3.81 -31.90
CA ASP A 182 4.07 -3.09 -30.81
C ASP A 182 5.56 -3.43 -30.72
#